data_AF-A0A1F7HVE3-F1
#
_entry.id   AF-A0A1F7HVE3-F1
#
_cell.length_a   1.000
_cell.length_b   1.000
_cell.length_c   1.000
_cell.angle_alpha   90.00
_cell.angle_beta   90.00
_cell.angle_gamma   90.00
#
_symmetry.space_group_name_H-M   'P 1'
#
loop_
_entity.id
_entity.type
_entity.pdbx_description
1 polymer ?
#
loop_
_entity_poly.entity_id
_entity_poly.type
_entity_poly.pdbx_seq_one_letter_code
_entity_poly.pdbx_strand_id
1 'polypeptide(L)'
;MFAHLSIVTLIIFSLIYNDKSRSSLSRLLTYILIIEGFFLNMIAFKSDYDYASNWGFTHKRLYGFAGVVWIFGLFLLYGYSYVSNLKNSLFTRNVAIFSFSVLLGINLVNFDYLIYHYAKSTTHSGIDYLYLSRLSTDAGSQADQLQKLMSEIEQEERPDIRKVQPTYTLIYRIEYLKEKYKKFDIRTFNFSEFSEYQKVKDLDVKQYRNTLDTKQYQGSPVNYEVPVHQQMAPRTITVTLINLEKNLVNHNFEVKNENGQTLVKGSLDTDSYKHTFGVGGFYLILYDYQNEKDKAVEIPVKKLRYDVLQDEVEKVIDLHSNTSL
;
A
#
# COMPACT_ATOMS: atom_id res chain seq x y z
N MET A 1 14.19 -1.20 9.11
CA MET A 1 15.41 -2.02 9.17
C MET A 1 16.16 -2.03 7.84
N PHE A 2 15.56 -2.47 6.72
CA PHE A 2 16.24 -2.51 5.41
C PHE A 2 16.90 -1.18 4.99
N ALA A 3 16.19 -0.06 5.08
CA ALA A 3 16.76 1.26 4.77
C ALA A 3 18.01 1.61 5.62
N HIS A 4 18.03 1.21 6.90
CA HIS A 4 19.17 1.45 7.78
C HIS A 4 20.36 0.56 7.37
N LEU A 5 20.11 -0.71 7.06
CA LEU A 5 21.12 -1.63 6.56
C LEU A 5 21.73 -1.13 5.24
N SER A 6 20.91 -0.63 4.32
CA SER A 6 21.37 -0.06 3.05
C SER A 6 22.23 1.19 3.26
N ILE A 7 21.85 2.09 4.17
CA ILE A 7 22.63 3.28 4.52
C ILE A 7 23.98 2.88 5.12
N VAL A 8 24.00 1.97 6.09
CA VAL A 8 25.25 1.49 6.71
C VAL A 8 26.15 0.82 5.68
N THR A 9 25.57 -0.01 4.80
CA THR A 9 26.29 -0.66 3.70
C THR A 9 26.92 0.40 2.78
N LEU A 10 26.17 1.45 2.42
CA LEU A 10 26.67 2.54 1.58
C LEU A 10 27.80 3.33 2.26
N ILE A 11 27.68 3.59 3.56
CA ILE A 11 28.73 4.24 4.35
C ILE A 11 30.00 3.38 4.36
N ILE A 12 29.87 2.07 4.64
CA ILE A 12 31.00 1.14 4.66
C ILE A 12 31.69 1.11 3.29
N PHE A 13 30.92 0.96 2.20
CA PHE A 13 31.48 0.96 0.85
C PHE A 13 32.12 2.30 0.47
N SER A 14 31.53 3.44 0.86
CA SER A 14 32.11 4.77 0.61
C SER A 14 33.41 4.98 1.37
N LEU A 15 33.46 4.62 2.67
CA LEU A 15 34.66 4.74 3.49
C LEU A 15 35.80 3.91 2.92
N ILE A 16 35.48 2.69 2.50
CA ILE A 16 36.41 1.75 1.90
C ILE A 16 36.92 2.24 0.53
N TYR A 17 36.02 2.71 -0.34
CA TYR A 17 36.39 3.19 -1.68
C TYR A 17 37.30 4.42 -1.62
N ASN A 18 37.12 5.25 -0.59
CA ASN A 18 37.87 6.48 -0.41
C ASN A 18 39.16 6.30 0.39
N ASP A 19 39.41 5.12 0.96
CA ASP A 19 40.64 4.82 1.68
C ASP A 19 41.81 4.59 0.73
N LYS A 20 42.67 5.61 0.59
CA LYS A 20 43.91 5.56 -0.18
C LYS A 20 45.13 5.13 0.64
N SER A 21 44.97 4.95 1.95
CA SER A 21 46.06 4.61 2.86
C SER A 21 46.36 3.12 2.80
N ARG A 22 47.64 2.75 2.70
CA ARG A 22 48.09 1.33 2.80
C ARG A 22 48.63 0.99 4.19
N SER A 23 48.30 1.78 5.21
CA SER A 23 48.79 1.52 6.57
C SER A 23 48.21 0.23 7.14
N SER A 24 48.97 -0.43 8.03
CA SER A 24 48.49 -1.65 8.72
C SER A 24 47.20 -1.39 9.52
N LEU A 25 47.00 -0.17 9.99
CA LEU A 25 45.82 0.25 10.74
C LEU A 25 44.58 0.40 9.84
N SER A 26 44.74 0.96 8.63
CA SER A 26 43.67 1.02 7.62
C SER A 26 43.21 -0.38 7.21
N ARG A 27 44.16 -1.30 7.01
CA ARG A 27 43.86 -2.71 6.71
C ARG A 27 43.08 -3.39 7.83
N LEU A 28 43.46 -3.18 9.09
CA LEU A 28 42.74 -3.71 10.25
C LEU A 28 41.31 -3.13 10.32
N LEU A 29 41.16 -1.82 10.18
CA LEU A 29 39.86 -1.15 10.16
C LEU A 29 38.96 -1.69 9.04
N THR A 30 39.52 -1.93 7.86
CA THR A 30 38.77 -2.53 6.74
C THR A 30 38.23 -3.91 7.11
N TYR A 31 39.03 -4.77 7.73
CA TYR A 31 38.55 -6.08 8.18
C TYR A 31 37.45 -5.97 9.24
N ILE A 32 37.59 -5.06 10.20
CA ILE A 32 36.56 -4.80 11.23
C ILE A 32 35.25 -4.37 10.56
N LEU A 33 35.30 -3.43 9.61
CA LEU A 33 34.10 -2.96 8.89
C LEU A 33 33.43 -4.07 8.08
N ILE A 34 34.20 -4.97 7.44
CA ILE A 34 33.64 -6.12 6.73
C ILE A 34 32.92 -7.05 7.71
N ILE A 35 33.55 -7.39 8.84
CA ILE A 35 32.99 -8.27 9.87
C ILE A 35 31.73 -7.66 10.47
N GLU A 36 31.75 -6.36 10.79
CA GLU A 36 30.59 -5.62 11.28
C GLU A 36 29.45 -5.63 10.24
N GLY A 37 29.77 -5.42 8.96
CA GLY A 37 28.81 -5.52 7.86
C GLY A 37 28.14 -6.90 7.79
N PHE A 38 28.91 -7.98 7.93
CA PHE A 38 28.36 -9.34 8.02
C PHE A 38 27.45 -9.52 9.23
N PHE A 39 27.87 -9.03 10.40
CA PHE A 39 27.12 -9.17 11.64
C PHE A 39 25.77 -8.42 11.56
N LEU A 40 25.77 -7.18 11.07
CA LEU A 40 24.55 -6.40 10.85
C LEU A 40 23.63 -7.05 9.83
N ASN A 41 24.18 -7.62 8.76
CA ASN A 41 23.40 -8.35 7.77
C ASN A 41 22.76 -9.61 8.37
N MET A 42 23.47 -10.36 9.22
CA MET A 42 22.91 -11.51 9.94
C MET A 42 21.79 -11.11 10.92
N ILE A 43 21.91 -9.97 11.60
CA ILE A 43 20.82 -9.44 12.44
C ILE A 43 19.58 -9.14 11.60
N ALA A 44 19.77 -8.52 10.43
CA ALA A 44 18.66 -8.24 9.52
C ALA A 44 18.02 -9.55 9.01
N PHE A 45 18.83 -10.53 8.61
CA PHE A 45 18.36 -11.87 8.24
C PHE A 45 17.52 -12.48 9.36
N LYS A 46 18.05 -12.50 10.58
CA LYS A 46 17.36 -13.05 11.75
C LYS A 46 16.04 -12.34 11.99
N SER A 47 16.00 -11.01 11.86
CA SER A 47 14.74 -10.27 12.04
C SER A 47 13.69 -10.61 11.00
N ASP A 48 14.07 -10.79 9.73
CA ASP A 48 13.12 -11.19 8.69
C ASP A 48 12.69 -12.65 8.88
N TYR A 49 13.61 -13.52 9.31
CA TYR A 49 13.34 -14.93 9.65
C TYR A 49 12.38 -15.05 10.83
N ASP A 50 12.66 -14.39 11.96
CA ASP A 50 11.80 -14.41 13.14
C ASP A 50 10.40 -13.88 12.79
N TYR A 51 10.32 -12.84 11.96
CA TYR A 51 9.02 -12.37 11.49
C TYR A 51 8.32 -13.41 10.62
N ALA A 52 9.00 -13.98 9.63
CA ALA A 52 8.42 -14.97 8.73
C ALA A 52 8.00 -16.26 9.46
N SER A 53 8.76 -16.67 10.47
CA SER A 53 8.44 -17.82 11.32
C SER A 53 7.21 -17.59 12.17
N ASN A 54 6.98 -16.36 12.65
CA ASN A 54 5.83 -16.04 13.51
C ASN A 54 4.58 -15.65 12.72
N TRP A 55 4.77 -14.95 11.60
CA TRP A 55 3.70 -14.26 10.85
C TRP A 55 3.58 -14.69 9.39
N GLY A 56 4.38 -15.66 8.94
CA GLY A 56 4.44 -16.09 7.54
C GLY A 56 5.12 -15.10 6.61
N PHE A 57 5.14 -15.44 5.32
CA PHE A 57 5.72 -14.58 4.30
C PHE A 57 4.78 -13.44 3.90
N THR A 58 5.40 -12.31 3.62
CA THR A 58 4.78 -11.18 2.93
C THR A 58 5.76 -10.68 1.88
N HIS A 59 5.26 -9.98 0.85
CA HIS A 59 6.07 -9.33 -0.17
C HIS A 59 7.22 -8.51 0.44
N LYS A 60 6.90 -7.68 1.44
CA LYS A 60 7.89 -6.84 2.13
C LYS A 60 9.04 -7.65 2.72
N ARG A 61 8.73 -8.83 3.28
CA ARG A 61 9.74 -9.72 3.89
C ARG A 61 10.52 -10.52 2.86
N LEU A 62 9.88 -10.98 1.78
CA LEU A 62 10.57 -11.65 0.69
C LEU A 62 11.55 -10.71 -0.02
N TYR A 63 11.17 -9.45 -0.27
CA TYR A 63 12.11 -8.41 -0.72
C TYR A 63 13.20 -8.11 0.34
N GLY A 64 12.85 -8.18 1.62
CA GLY A 64 13.82 -8.10 2.73
C GLY A 64 14.89 -9.18 2.63
N PHE A 65 14.50 -10.45 2.55
CA PHE A 65 15.42 -11.58 2.36
C PHE A 65 16.27 -11.45 1.10
N ALA A 66 15.65 -11.06 -0.03
CA ALA A 66 16.39 -10.87 -1.28
C ALA A 66 17.46 -9.76 -1.14
N GLY A 67 17.11 -8.66 -0.47
CA GLY A 67 18.04 -7.58 -0.17
C GLY A 67 19.15 -7.99 0.81
N VAL A 68 18.84 -8.80 1.81
CA VAL A 68 19.83 -9.37 2.74
C VAL A 68 20.83 -10.28 2.00
N VAL A 69 20.34 -11.19 1.15
CA VAL A 69 21.17 -12.05 0.29
C VAL A 69 22.05 -11.21 -0.64
N TRP A 70 21.48 -10.15 -1.23
CA TRP A 70 22.23 -9.25 -2.09
C TRP A 70 23.37 -8.57 -1.33
N ILE A 71 23.09 -7.93 -0.20
CA ILE A 71 24.10 -7.24 0.61
C ILE A 71 25.16 -8.22 1.13
N PHE A 72 24.75 -9.41 1.57
CA PHE A 72 25.66 -10.45 2.03
C PHE A 72 26.62 -10.88 0.92
N GLY A 73 26.11 -11.10 -0.28
CA GLY A 73 26.94 -11.40 -1.45
C GLY A 73 27.88 -10.26 -1.84
N LEU A 74 27.48 -9.00 -1.69
CA LEU A 74 28.36 -7.85 -1.89
C LEU A 74 29.52 -7.84 -0.89
N PHE A 75 29.26 -8.11 0.39
CA PHE A 75 30.33 -8.24 1.40
C PHE A 75 31.26 -9.41 1.12
N LEU A 76 30.73 -10.56 0.69
CA LEU A 76 31.56 -11.71 0.27
C LEU A 76 32.45 -11.39 -0.92
N LEU A 77 31.88 -10.82 -1.99
CA LEU A 77 32.63 -10.44 -3.18
C LEU A 77 33.70 -9.41 -2.86
N TYR A 78 33.37 -8.44 -2.01
CA TYR A 78 34.31 -7.42 -1.57
C TYR A 78 35.44 -8.02 -0.72
N GLY A 79 35.11 -8.81 0.31
CA GLY A 79 36.09 -9.48 1.16
C GLY A 79 37.01 -10.40 0.34
N TYR A 80 36.46 -11.17 -0.59
CA TYR A 80 37.23 -12.01 -1.50
C TYR A 80 38.16 -11.19 -2.41
N SER A 81 37.66 -10.09 -2.99
CA SER A 81 38.46 -9.18 -3.81
C SER A 81 39.59 -8.54 -3.03
N TYR A 82 39.33 -8.18 -1.77
CA TYR A 82 40.30 -7.55 -0.88
C TYR A 82 41.42 -8.53 -0.50
N VAL A 83 41.07 -9.74 -0.05
CA VAL A 83 42.04 -10.79 0.34
C VAL A 83 42.85 -11.26 -0.87
N SER A 84 42.20 -11.41 -2.03
CA SER A 84 42.84 -11.92 -3.24
C SER A 84 43.52 -10.84 -4.10
N ASN A 85 43.50 -9.58 -3.66
CA ASN A 85 44.05 -8.43 -4.40
C ASN A 85 43.60 -8.37 -5.88
N LEU A 86 42.31 -8.61 -6.13
CA LEU A 86 41.77 -8.59 -7.49
C LEU A 86 41.84 -7.19 -8.09
N LYS A 87 41.97 -7.14 -9.42
CA LYS A 87 41.85 -5.88 -10.17
C LYS A 87 40.43 -5.31 -9.99
N ASN A 88 40.33 -3.99 -9.81
CA ASN A 88 39.05 -3.30 -9.65
C ASN A 88 38.04 -3.62 -10.78
N SER A 89 38.52 -3.78 -12.02
CA SER A 89 37.66 -4.14 -13.16
C SER A 89 37.01 -5.52 -13.02
N LEU A 90 37.71 -6.49 -12.44
CA LEU A 90 37.16 -7.83 -12.18
C LEU A 90 36.15 -7.80 -11.04
N PHE A 91 36.44 -7.03 -9.98
CA PHE A 91 35.50 -6.83 -8.88
C PHE A 91 34.18 -6.21 -9.37
N THR A 92 34.24 -5.09 -10.10
CA THR A 92 33.05 -4.43 -10.64
C THR A 92 32.24 -5.35 -11.55
N ARG A 93 32.92 -6.12 -12.42
CA ARG A 93 32.25 -7.12 -13.27
C ARG A 93 31.53 -8.19 -12.46
N ASN A 94 32.16 -8.74 -11.42
CA ASN A 94 31.56 -9.77 -10.58
C ASN A 94 30.36 -9.24 -9.79
N VAL A 95 30.47 -8.02 -9.25
CA VAL A 95 29.36 -7.33 -8.57
C VAL A 95 28.18 -7.10 -9.52
N ALA A 96 28.46 -6.68 -10.76
CA ALA A 96 27.41 -6.46 -11.76
C ALA A 96 26.70 -7.78 -12.13
N ILE A 97 27.45 -8.85 -12.41
CA ILE A 97 26.90 -10.18 -12.72
C ILE A 97 26.06 -10.70 -11.54
N PHE A 98 26.58 -10.59 -10.32
CA PHE A 98 25.86 -11.04 -9.12
C PHE A 98 24.57 -10.25 -8.90
N SER A 99 24.62 -8.92 -8.97
CA SER A 99 23.44 -8.06 -8.81
C SER A 99 22.39 -8.33 -9.88
N PHE A 100 22.82 -8.50 -11.14
CA PHE A 100 21.94 -8.90 -12.23
C PHE A 100 21.30 -10.27 -11.96
N SER A 101 22.07 -11.24 -11.47
CA SER A 101 21.58 -12.58 -11.14
C SER A 101 20.55 -12.56 -10.01
N VAL A 102 20.75 -11.73 -8.98
CA VAL A 102 19.77 -11.55 -7.90
C VAL A 102 18.49 -10.92 -8.42
N LEU A 103 18.58 -9.85 -9.21
CA LEU A 103 17.41 -9.21 -9.81
C LEU A 103 16.63 -10.17 -10.71
N LEU A 104 17.34 -10.94 -11.53
CA LEU A 104 16.75 -11.96 -12.37
C LEU A 104 16.08 -13.06 -11.51
N GLY A 105 16.73 -13.50 -10.43
CA GLY A 105 16.16 -14.44 -9.46
C GLY A 105 14.86 -13.93 -8.83
N ILE A 106 14.81 -12.67 -8.39
CA ILE A 106 13.58 -12.05 -7.84
C ILE A 106 12.45 -12.05 -8.86
N ASN A 107 12.75 -11.83 -10.15
CA ASN A 107 11.73 -11.82 -11.20
C ASN A 107 11.29 -13.23 -11.62
N LEU A 108 12.17 -14.24 -11.52
CA LEU A 108 11.81 -15.64 -11.81
C LEU A 108 11.04 -16.30 -10.68
N VAL A 109 11.29 -15.88 -9.44
CA VAL A 109 10.64 -16.45 -8.26
C VAL A 109 9.27 -15.80 -8.07
N ASN A 110 8.22 -16.60 -8.21
CA ASN A 110 6.87 -16.16 -7.93
C ASN A 110 6.65 -16.00 -6.40
N PHE A 111 6.75 -14.76 -5.91
CA PHE A 111 6.56 -14.43 -4.49
C PHE A 111 5.14 -14.75 -4.01
N ASP A 112 4.13 -14.57 -4.84
CA ASP A 112 2.75 -14.90 -4.50
C ASP A 112 2.58 -16.39 -4.22
N TYR A 113 3.18 -17.23 -5.07
CA TYR A 113 3.21 -18.68 -4.90
C TYR A 113 3.93 -19.10 -3.61
N LEU A 114 5.08 -18.49 -3.31
CA LEU A 114 5.82 -18.75 -2.07
C LEU A 114 5.01 -18.40 -0.83
N ILE A 115 4.35 -17.24 -0.83
CA ILE A 115 3.49 -16.80 0.26
C ILE A 115 2.36 -17.81 0.46
N TYR A 116 1.68 -18.22 -0.60
CA TYR A 116 0.50 -19.05 -0.45
C TYR A 116 0.81 -20.51 -0.06
N HIS A 117 1.83 -21.11 -0.67
CA HIS A 117 2.08 -22.55 -0.53
C HIS A 117 3.09 -22.92 0.56
N TYR A 118 4.03 -22.04 0.91
CA TYR A 118 5.09 -22.38 1.89
C TYR A 118 4.85 -21.75 3.27
N ALA A 119 4.54 -20.45 3.33
CA ALA A 119 4.31 -19.78 4.61
C ALA A 119 3.25 -18.68 4.46
N LYS A 120 1.98 -19.07 4.62
CA LYS A 120 0.84 -18.15 4.54
C LYS A 120 0.99 -17.04 5.58
N SER A 121 0.71 -15.80 5.17
CA SER A 121 0.73 -14.67 6.10
C SER A 121 -0.34 -14.87 7.19
N THR A 122 0.04 -14.60 8.44
CA THR A 122 -0.83 -14.70 9.62
C THR A 122 -0.84 -13.41 10.41
N THR A 123 -1.92 -13.20 11.15
CA THR A 123 -2.13 -12.17 12.16
C THR A 123 -2.38 -12.84 13.51
N HIS A 124 -2.57 -12.04 14.56
CA HIS A 124 -2.91 -12.56 15.91
C HIS A 124 -4.20 -13.41 15.91
N SER A 125 -5.07 -13.21 14.92
CA SER A 125 -6.34 -13.92 14.75
C SER A 125 -6.24 -15.16 13.85
N GLY A 126 -5.03 -15.53 13.40
CA GLY A 126 -4.80 -16.64 12.47
C GLY A 126 -4.43 -16.17 11.06
N ILE A 127 -4.70 -16.99 10.05
CA ILE A 127 -4.29 -16.72 8.66
C ILE A 127 -4.94 -15.44 8.12
N ASP A 128 -4.15 -14.57 7.51
CA ASP A 128 -4.61 -13.29 6.95
C ASP A 128 -5.21 -13.47 5.55
N TYR A 129 -6.46 -13.90 5.48
CA TYR A 129 -7.16 -14.07 4.20
C TYR A 129 -7.34 -12.76 3.43
N LEU A 130 -7.40 -11.61 4.13
CA LEU A 130 -7.47 -10.30 3.50
C LEU A 130 -6.18 -10.03 2.71
N TYR A 131 -5.02 -10.29 3.31
CA TYR A 131 -3.74 -10.22 2.60
C TYR A 131 -3.65 -11.23 1.46
N LEU A 132 -4.01 -12.49 1.71
CA LEU A 132 -3.92 -13.56 0.71
C LEU A 132 -4.85 -13.35 -0.50
N SER A 133 -6.01 -12.71 -0.31
CA SER A 133 -6.95 -12.37 -1.39
C SER A 133 -6.39 -11.36 -2.40
N ARG A 134 -5.37 -10.60 -2.00
CA ARG A 134 -4.74 -9.58 -2.85
C ARG A 134 -3.63 -10.16 -3.71
N LEU A 135 -3.14 -11.37 -3.43
CA LEU A 135 -2.12 -12.06 -4.24
C LEU A 135 -2.61 -12.24 -5.69
N SER A 136 -1.68 -12.32 -6.65
CA SER A 136 -2.05 -12.48 -8.06
C SER A 136 -2.73 -13.83 -8.35
N THR A 137 -3.31 -13.96 -9.54
CA THR A 137 -3.83 -15.23 -10.08
C THR A 137 -2.79 -16.35 -10.10
N ASP A 138 -1.50 -15.99 -10.18
CA ASP A 138 -0.39 -16.93 -10.25
C ASP A 138 -0.06 -17.54 -8.87
N ALA A 139 -0.75 -17.10 -7.81
CA ALA A 139 -0.72 -17.74 -6.49
C ALA A 139 -1.40 -19.12 -6.47
N GLY A 140 -2.24 -19.42 -7.46
CA GLY A 140 -2.85 -20.75 -7.61
C GLY A 140 -3.87 -21.13 -6.52
N SER A 141 -4.54 -20.14 -5.92
CA SER A 141 -5.21 -20.30 -4.63
C SER A 141 -6.63 -19.75 -4.52
N GLN A 142 -7.21 -19.25 -5.61
CA GLN A 142 -8.46 -18.52 -5.59
C GLN A 142 -9.63 -19.42 -5.16
N ALA A 143 -9.64 -20.69 -5.61
CA ALA A 143 -10.65 -21.67 -5.21
C ALA A 143 -10.67 -21.89 -3.68
N ASP A 144 -9.51 -22.24 -3.12
CA ASP A 144 -9.37 -22.57 -1.70
C ASP A 144 -9.66 -21.36 -0.80
N GLN A 145 -9.22 -20.17 -1.22
CA GLN A 145 -9.49 -18.92 -0.49
C GLN A 145 -10.97 -18.57 -0.51
N LEU A 146 -11.62 -18.69 -1.68
CA LEU A 146 -13.04 -18.43 -1.82
C LEU A 146 -13.86 -19.40 -0.95
N GLN A 147 -13.58 -20.70 -1.04
CA GLN A 147 -14.31 -21.71 -0.27
C GLN A 147 -14.19 -21.45 1.24
N LYS A 148 -12.98 -21.10 1.71
CA LYS A 148 -12.77 -20.81 3.13
C LYS A 148 -13.48 -19.54 3.59
N LEU A 149 -13.31 -18.43 2.88
CA LEU A 149 -14.00 -17.18 3.23
C LEU A 149 -15.51 -17.35 3.20
N MET A 150 -16.04 -18.08 2.22
CA MET A 150 -17.47 -18.41 2.16
C MET A 150 -17.91 -19.25 3.36
N SER A 151 -17.14 -20.27 3.76
CA SER A 151 -17.47 -21.08 4.93
C SER A 151 -17.50 -20.30 6.24
N GLU A 152 -16.63 -19.29 6.38
CA GLU A 152 -16.64 -18.38 7.55
C GLU A 152 -17.85 -17.44 7.50
N ILE A 153 -18.15 -16.85 6.34
CA ILE A 153 -19.28 -15.94 6.14
C ILE A 153 -20.63 -16.63 6.34
N GLU A 154 -20.75 -17.89 5.92
CA GLU A 154 -21.98 -18.68 6.08
C GLU A 154 -22.31 -18.92 7.56
N GLN A 155 -21.27 -19.15 8.38
CA GLN A 155 -21.39 -19.36 9.82
C GLN A 155 -21.66 -18.07 10.61
N GLU A 156 -21.34 -16.91 10.04
CA GLU A 156 -21.56 -15.61 10.66
C GLU A 156 -22.97 -15.08 10.34
N GLU A 157 -23.72 -14.67 11.37
CA GLU A 157 -25.05 -14.06 11.19
C GLU A 157 -24.94 -12.64 10.58
N ARG A 158 -23.86 -11.92 10.93
CA ARG A 158 -23.49 -10.61 10.37
C ARG A 158 -22.01 -10.61 10.02
N PRO A 159 -21.64 -10.92 8.77
CA PRO A 159 -20.24 -11.06 8.40
C PRO A 159 -19.52 -9.71 8.37
N ASP A 160 -18.25 -9.70 8.83
CA ASP A 160 -17.40 -8.51 8.78
C ASP A 160 -17.17 -8.07 7.32
N ILE A 161 -17.34 -6.78 7.03
CA ILE A 161 -17.08 -6.19 5.71
C ILE A 161 -15.65 -6.45 5.23
N ARG A 162 -14.70 -6.62 6.16
CA ARG A 162 -13.30 -6.99 5.87
C ARG A 162 -13.15 -8.41 5.33
N LYS A 163 -14.16 -9.27 5.47
CA LYS A 163 -14.25 -10.61 4.85
C LYS A 163 -15.11 -10.58 3.58
N VAL A 164 -16.20 -9.80 3.59
CA VAL A 164 -17.12 -9.68 2.45
C VAL A 164 -16.44 -9.05 1.23
N GLN A 165 -15.76 -7.90 1.39
CA GLN A 165 -15.14 -7.17 0.28
C GLN A 165 -14.04 -7.98 -0.46
N PRO A 166 -13.13 -8.68 0.24
CA PRO A 166 -12.20 -9.60 -0.41
C PRO A 166 -12.88 -10.75 -1.15
N THR A 167 -13.98 -11.28 -0.60
CA THR A 167 -14.71 -12.39 -1.20
C THR A 167 -15.34 -11.98 -2.53
N TYR A 168 -15.93 -10.78 -2.62
CA TYR A 168 -16.37 -10.21 -3.90
C TYR A 168 -15.22 -10.04 -4.90
N THR A 169 -14.05 -9.63 -4.42
CA THR A 169 -12.86 -9.47 -5.27
C THR A 169 -12.40 -10.81 -5.85
N LEU A 170 -12.41 -11.88 -5.04
CA LEU A 170 -12.09 -13.24 -5.49
C LEU A 170 -13.13 -13.76 -6.48
N ILE A 171 -14.42 -13.55 -6.21
CA ILE A 171 -15.52 -13.91 -7.12
C ILE A 171 -15.33 -13.23 -8.48
N TYR A 172 -15.07 -11.92 -8.49
CA TYR A 172 -14.85 -11.16 -9.73
C TYR A 172 -13.64 -11.69 -10.52
N ARG A 173 -12.54 -12.04 -9.85
CA ARG A 173 -11.36 -12.61 -10.49
C ARG A 173 -11.62 -13.99 -11.08
N ILE A 174 -12.38 -14.84 -10.38
CA ILE A 174 -12.80 -16.14 -10.88
C ILE A 174 -13.72 -15.98 -12.08
N GLU A 175 -14.69 -15.07 -12.03
CA GLU A 175 -15.56 -14.74 -13.18
C GLU A 175 -14.73 -14.27 -14.39
N TYR A 176 -13.74 -13.40 -14.16
CA TYR A 176 -12.80 -12.97 -15.21
C TYR A 176 -12.04 -14.14 -15.82
N LEU A 177 -11.47 -15.04 -15.00
CA LEU A 177 -10.77 -16.24 -15.49
C LEU A 177 -11.72 -17.14 -16.30
N LYS A 178 -12.95 -17.34 -15.81
CA LYS A 178 -13.97 -18.14 -16.49
C LYS A 178 -14.33 -17.55 -17.85
N GLU A 179 -14.48 -16.24 -17.95
CA GLU A 179 -14.79 -15.58 -19.23
C GLU A 179 -13.58 -15.54 -20.18
N LYS A 180 -12.37 -15.25 -19.66
CA LYS A 180 -11.12 -15.22 -20.42
C LYS A 180 -10.83 -16.56 -21.09
N TYR A 181 -10.96 -17.67 -20.35
CA TYR A 181 -10.64 -19.01 -20.85
C TYR A 181 -11.85 -19.78 -21.41
N LYS A 182 -13.04 -19.16 -21.47
CA LYS A 182 -14.23 -19.71 -22.13
C LYS A 182 -14.00 -20.02 -23.60
N LYS A 183 -13.19 -19.21 -24.27
CA LYS A 183 -12.70 -19.42 -25.63
C LYS A 183 -11.19 -19.35 -25.61
N PHE A 184 -10.53 -20.34 -26.19
CA PHE A 184 -9.07 -20.36 -26.24
C PHE A 184 -8.55 -19.24 -27.16
N ASP A 185 -7.79 -18.30 -26.61
CA ASP A 185 -7.03 -17.30 -27.35
C ASP A 185 -5.54 -17.39 -26.96
N ILE A 186 -4.70 -17.79 -27.90
CA ILE A 186 -3.27 -17.98 -27.66
C ILE A 186 -2.54 -16.67 -27.35
N ARG A 187 -3.08 -15.51 -27.76
CA ARG A 187 -2.45 -14.20 -27.56
C ARG A 187 -2.54 -13.72 -26.13
N THR A 188 -3.53 -14.18 -25.39
CA THR A 188 -3.79 -13.79 -23.99
C THR A 188 -3.54 -14.94 -23.02
N PHE A 189 -3.07 -16.08 -23.52
CA PHE A 189 -2.83 -17.29 -22.76
C PHE A 189 -1.70 -17.08 -21.73
N ASN A 190 -2.01 -17.36 -20.46
CA ASN A 190 -1.04 -17.46 -19.38
C ASN A 190 -1.20 -18.85 -18.74
N PHE A 191 -0.09 -19.58 -18.63
CA PHE A 191 -0.11 -20.95 -18.11
C PHE A 191 -0.57 -21.03 -16.64
N SER A 192 -0.10 -20.12 -15.79
CA SER A 192 -0.45 -20.06 -14.36
C SER A 192 -1.94 -19.76 -14.17
N GLU A 193 -2.45 -18.77 -14.90
CA GLU A 193 -3.87 -18.45 -14.90
C GLU A 193 -4.74 -19.58 -15.46
N PHE A 194 -4.29 -20.26 -16.52
CA PHE A 194 -5.02 -21.40 -17.09
C PHE A 194 -5.06 -22.58 -16.13
N SER A 195 -3.95 -22.86 -15.44
CA SER A 195 -3.89 -23.86 -14.37
C SER A 195 -4.88 -23.53 -13.25
N GLU A 196 -5.02 -22.24 -12.91
CA GLU A 196 -5.97 -21.82 -11.88
C GLU A 196 -7.42 -21.89 -12.38
N TYR A 197 -7.68 -21.49 -13.62
CA TYR A 197 -8.97 -21.64 -14.29
C TYR A 197 -9.47 -23.10 -14.22
N GLN A 198 -8.60 -24.08 -14.47
CA GLN A 198 -8.98 -25.50 -14.39
C GLN A 198 -9.53 -25.91 -13.01
N LYS A 199 -9.09 -25.25 -11.93
CA LYS A 199 -9.58 -25.51 -10.56
C LYS A 199 -10.90 -24.81 -10.26
N VAL A 200 -11.15 -23.63 -10.85
CA VAL A 200 -12.32 -22.78 -10.54
C VAL A 200 -13.45 -22.84 -11.57
N LYS A 201 -13.23 -23.47 -12.73
CA LYS A 201 -14.21 -23.50 -13.84
C LYS A 201 -15.58 -24.07 -13.43
N ASP A 202 -15.59 -25.04 -12.53
CA ASP A 202 -16.79 -25.75 -12.08
C ASP A 202 -17.45 -25.11 -10.84
N LEU A 203 -16.84 -24.06 -10.25
CA LEU A 203 -17.41 -23.37 -9.10
C LEU A 203 -18.65 -22.55 -9.51
N ASP A 204 -19.73 -22.66 -8.73
CA ASP A 204 -20.93 -21.83 -8.88
C ASP A 204 -20.75 -20.47 -8.21
N VAL A 205 -20.05 -19.59 -8.93
CA VAL A 205 -19.77 -18.22 -8.47
C VAL A 205 -21.03 -17.38 -8.28
N LYS A 206 -22.14 -17.72 -8.97
CA LYS A 206 -23.42 -17.02 -8.82
C LYS A 206 -24.06 -17.37 -7.48
N GLN A 207 -24.01 -18.63 -7.07
CA GLN A 207 -24.48 -19.04 -5.76
C GLN A 207 -23.71 -18.30 -4.65
N TYR A 208 -22.38 -18.23 -4.75
CA TYR A 208 -21.58 -17.51 -3.76
C TYR A 208 -21.92 -16.01 -3.68
N ARG A 209 -22.11 -15.36 -4.83
CA ARG A 209 -22.52 -13.94 -4.89
C ARG A 209 -23.88 -13.72 -4.22
N ASN A 210 -24.87 -14.56 -4.52
CA ASN A 210 -26.21 -14.46 -3.93
C ASN A 210 -26.18 -14.63 -2.40
N THR A 211 -25.35 -15.54 -1.89
CA THR A 211 -25.16 -15.73 -0.44
C THR A 211 -24.58 -14.47 0.21
N LEU A 212 -23.57 -13.84 -0.41
CA LEU A 212 -22.98 -12.60 0.08
C LEU A 212 -23.99 -11.45 0.08
N ASP A 213 -24.72 -11.28 -1.02
CA ASP A 213 -25.74 -10.23 -1.15
C ASP A 213 -26.78 -10.39 -0.01
N THR A 214 -27.30 -11.60 0.19
CA THR A 214 -28.29 -11.89 1.25
C THR A 214 -27.77 -11.57 2.64
N LYS A 215 -26.52 -11.92 2.95
CA LYS A 215 -25.89 -11.66 4.26
C LYS A 215 -25.54 -10.18 4.46
N GLN A 216 -25.19 -9.45 3.39
CA GLN A 216 -24.89 -8.03 3.44
C GLN A 216 -26.16 -7.19 3.68
N TYR A 217 -27.30 -7.56 3.07
CA TYR A 217 -28.59 -6.88 3.29
C TYR A 217 -29.19 -7.14 4.68
N GLN A 218 -28.80 -8.21 5.38
CA GLN A 218 -29.21 -8.48 6.76
C GLN A 218 -28.42 -7.66 7.81
N GLY A 219 -27.34 -6.98 7.40
CA GLY A 219 -26.64 -5.99 8.21
C GLY A 219 -27.17 -4.58 7.96
N SER A 220 -28.11 -4.10 8.78
CA SER A 220 -28.43 -2.66 8.89
C SER A 220 -27.15 -1.84 9.19
N PRO A 221 -27.10 -0.54 8.82
CA PRO A 221 -25.86 0.24 8.79
C PRO A 221 -25.23 0.29 10.18
N VAL A 222 -24.04 -0.28 10.30
CA VAL A 222 -23.28 -0.27 11.55
C VAL A 222 -22.72 1.15 11.71
N ASN A 223 -23.17 1.87 12.74
CA ASN A 223 -22.42 2.99 13.30
C ASN A 223 -21.09 2.43 13.82
N TYR A 224 -20.00 2.79 13.17
CA TYR A 224 -18.67 2.34 13.56
C TYR A 224 -18.18 3.13 14.78
N GLU A 225 -18.09 2.47 15.93
CA GLU A 225 -17.09 2.83 16.94
C GLU A 225 -15.81 2.05 16.62
N VAL A 226 -14.77 2.75 16.17
CA VAL A 226 -13.48 2.15 15.80
C VAL A 226 -12.59 2.05 17.05
N PRO A 227 -12.00 0.88 17.35
CA PRO A 227 -11.02 0.77 18.42
C PRO A 227 -9.76 1.58 18.11
N VAL A 228 -9.33 2.30 19.13
CA VAL A 228 -8.23 3.25 19.13
C VAL A 228 -6.88 2.57 18.89
N HIS A 229 -6.06 3.21 18.04
CA HIS A 229 -4.62 3.03 17.75
C HIS A 229 -4.19 2.12 16.59
N GLN A 230 -3.87 2.76 15.46
CA GLN A 230 -2.52 2.73 14.89
C GLN A 230 -2.31 4.00 14.05
N GLN A 231 -1.40 4.87 14.49
CA GLN A 231 -1.04 6.12 13.81
C GLN A 231 -0.47 5.81 12.42
N MET A 232 -1.30 5.94 11.38
CA MET A 232 -0.85 6.10 10.00
C MET A 232 -0.75 7.60 9.70
N ALA A 233 0.28 7.97 8.92
CA ALA A 233 0.55 9.34 8.49
C ALA A 233 -0.71 10.06 7.97
N PRO A 234 -0.84 11.40 8.15
CA PRO A 234 -2.06 12.12 7.82
C PRO A 234 -2.37 11.94 6.32
N ARG A 235 -3.45 11.20 6.04
CA ARG A 235 -4.01 11.10 4.69
C ARG A 235 -4.62 12.47 4.37
N THR A 236 -4.16 13.06 3.27
CA THR A 236 -4.74 14.27 2.71
C THR A 236 -5.67 13.90 1.57
N ILE A 237 -6.80 14.59 1.46
CA ILE A 237 -7.89 14.31 0.51
C ILE A 237 -8.18 15.59 -0.27
N THR A 238 -8.35 15.48 -1.58
CA THR A 238 -8.66 16.63 -2.41
C THR A 238 -10.16 16.83 -2.55
N VAL A 239 -10.63 18.03 -2.19
CA VAL A 239 -12.03 18.46 -2.29
C VAL A 239 -12.15 19.40 -3.49
N THR A 240 -13.11 19.11 -4.37
CA THR A 240 -13.44 19.93 -5.53
C THR A 240 -14.87 20.47 -5.38
N LEU A 241 -15.03 21.80 -5.33
CA LEU A 241 -16.33 22.46 -5.42
C LEU A 241 -16.71 22.55 -6.90
N ILE A 242 -17.94 22.15 -7.25
CA ILE A 242 -18.48 22.25 -8.62
C ILE A 242 -19.90 22.83 -8.61
N ASN A 243 -20.37 23.31 -9.77
CA ASN A 243 -21.73 23.85 -9.95
C ASN A 243 -22.07 24.99 -8.99
N LEU A 244 -21.19 25.99 -8.91
CA LEU A 244 -21.48 27.25 -8.23
C LEU A 244 -22.68 27.92 -8.90
N GLU A 245 -23.74 28.21 -8.14
CA GLU A 245 -24.87 28.97 -8.66
C GLU A 245 -24.35 30.31 -9.23
N LYS A 246 -24.89 30.78 -10.37
CA LYS A 246 -24.40 31.99 -11.07
C LYS A 246 -24.44 33.28 -10.22
N ASN A 247 -25.25 33.30 -9.17
CA ASN A 247 -25.37 34.35 -8.14
C ASN A 247 -24.31 34.25 -7.02
N LEU A 248 -23.57 33.15 -6.91
CA LEU A 248 -22.50 32.94 -5.91
C LEU A 248 -21.09 33.16 -6.48
N VAL A 249 -20.95 33.24 -7.81
CA VAL A 249 -19.73 33.69 -8.49
C VAL A 249 -19.46 35.15 -8.08
N ASN A 250 -18.21 35.48 -7.75
CA ASN A 250 -17.74 36.75 -7.15
C ASN A 250 -17.89 36.92 -5.63
N HIS A 251 -18.33 35.89 -4.89
CA HIS A 251 -18.29 35.95 -3.43
C HIS A 251 -16.95 35.46 -2.90
N ASN A 252 -16.53 36.02 -1.78
CA ASN A 252 -15.36 35.52 -1.08
C ASN A 252 -15.74 34.31 -0.24
N PHE A 253 -14.78 33.41 -0.03
CA PHE A 253 -15.00 32.21 0.76
C PHE A 253 -13.88 31.96 1.76
N GLU A 254 -14.24 31.29 2.83
CA GLU A 254 -13.33 30.83 3.85
C GLU A 254 -13.65 29.37 4.20
N VAL A 255 -12.63 28.53 4.28
CA VAL A 255 -12.77 27.16 4.81
C VAL A 255 -12.17 27.12 6.20
N LYS A 256 -12.97 26.72 7.18
CA LYS A 256 -12.55 26.52 8.57
C LYS A 256 -12.62 25.06 8.97
N ASN A 257 -11.73 24.60 9.85
CA ASN A 257 -11.93 23.33 10.54
C ASN A 257 -12.99 23.47 11.65
N GLU A 258 -13.34 22.35 12.29
CA GLU A 258 -14.29 22.33 13.41
C GLU A 258 -13.88 23.19 14.60
N ASN A 259 -12.57 23.42 14.77
CA ASN A 259 -12.02 24.29 15.81
C ASN A 259 -12.12 25.78 15.46
N GLY A 260 -12.72 26.13 14.32
CA GLY A 260 -12.88 27.51 13.86
C GLY A 260 -11.62 28.14 13.29
N GLN A 261 -10.55 27.37 13.10
CA GLN A 261 -9.32 27.84 12.47
C GLN A 261 -9.49 27.90 10.96
N THR A 262 -9.18 29.05 10.39
CA THR A 262 -9.12 29.27 8.94
C THR A 262 -8.01 28.45 8.30
N LEU A 263 -8.37 27.58 7.38
CA LEU A 263 -7.45 26.78 6.59
C LEU A 263 -7.17 27.43 5.24
N VAL A 264 -8.19 28.05 4.66
CA VAL A 264 -8.14 28.65 3.33
C VAL A 264 -9.04 29.88 3.30
N LYS A 265 -8.58 30.94 2.62
CA LYS A 265 -9.37 32.12 2.29
C LYS A 265 -9.13 32.47 0.82
N GLY A 266 -10.17 32.81 0.06
CA GLY A 266 -10.04 33.13 -1.36
C GLY A 266 -11.29 33.79 -1.95
N SER A 267 -11.22 34.12 -3.24
CA SER A 267 -12.35 34.62 -4.04
C SER A 267 -12.79 33.55 -5.04
N LEU A 268 -14.09 33.35 -5.21
CA LEU A 268 -14.65 32.44 -6.21
C LEU A 268 -14.70 33.14 -7.57
N ASP A 269 -13.54 33.24 -8.22
CA ASP A 269 -13.40 33.85 -9.56
C ASP A 269 -13.61 32.84 -10.70
N THR A 270 -13.79 31.55 -10.36
CA THR A 270 -13.98 30.42 -11.29
C THR A 270 -15.10 29.50 -10.81
N ASP A 271 -15.65 28.69 -11.72
CA ASP A 271 -16.77 27.77 -11.51
C ASP A 271 -16.41 26.52 -10.69
N SER A 272 -15.14 26.37 -10.32
CA SER A 272 -14.67 25.27 -9.48
C SER A 272 -13.48 25.68 -8.60
N TYR A 273 -13.42 25.11 -7.39
CA TYR A 273 -12.31 25.34 -6.46
C TYR A 273 -11.79 24.00 -5.93
N LYS A 274 -10.47 23.79 -5.97
CA LYS A 274 -9.83 22.53 -5.58
C LYS A 274 -8.82 22.77 -4.46
N HIS A 275 -8.99 22.10 -3.32
CA HIS A 275 -8.04 22.17 -2.21
C HIS A 275 -7.93 20.85 -1.47
N THR A 276 -6.75 20.60 -0.89
CA THR A 276 -6.44 19.34 -0.23
C THR A 276 -6.45 19.51 1.29
N PHE A 277 -7.35 18.82 1.96
CA PHE A 277 -7.55 18.89 3.41
C PHE A 277 -7.16 17.57 4.09
N GLY A 278 -6.98 17.59 5.41
CA GLY A 278 -6.92 16.37 6.21
C GLY A 278 -8.31 15.75 6.40
N VAL A 279 -8.36 14.59 7.04
CA VAL A 279 -9.62 13.97 7.50
C VAL A 279 -10.20 14.82 8.63
N GLY A 280 -11.51 15.10 8.60
CA GLY A 280 -12.19 15.91 9.62
C GLY A 280 -13.40 16.69 9.11
N GLY A 281 -14.06 17.41 10.02
CA GLY A 281 -15.15 18.33 9.68
C GLY A 281 -14.63 19.70 9.25
N PHE A 282 -15.28 20.27 8.24
CA PHE A 282 -14.97 21.58 7.70
C PHE A 282 -16.23 22.40 7.48
N TYR A 283 -16.07 23.71 7.60
CA TYR A 283 -17.10 24.68 7.25
C TYR A 283 -16.62 25.51 6.07
N LEU A 284 -17.38 25.50 4.98
CA LEU A 284 -17.27 26.50 3.93
C LEU A 284 -18.19 27.65 4.28
N ILE A 285 -17.63 28.85 4.41
CA ILE A 285 -18.35 30.08 4.70
C ILE A 285 -18.18 30.99 3.48
N LEU A 286 -19.28 31.30 2.82
CA LEU A 286 -19.34 32.36 1.80
C LEU A 286 -19.71 33.66 2.48
N TYR A 287 -19.02 34.75 2.14
CA TYR A 287 -19.28 36.06 2.72
C TYR A 287 -19.16 37.19 1.70
N ASP A 288 -19.90 38.26 1.98
CA ASP A 288 -19.83 39.54 1.28
C ASP A 288 -19.19 40.60 2.14
N TYR A 289 -18.66 41.64 1.50
CA TYR A 289 -18.20 42.84 2.19
C TYR A 289 -19.27 43.93 2.10
N GLN A 290 -19.76 44.38 3.25
CA GLN A 290 -20.51 45.64 3.32
C GLN A 290 -19.67 46.69 4.03
N ASN A 291 -19.67 47.90 3.49
CA ASN A 291 -19.00 49.04 4.11
C ASN A 291 -19.94 49.67 5.15
N GLU A 292 -19.66 49.41 6.43
CA GLU A 292 -20.24 50.17 7.52
C GLU A 292 -19.17 51.09 8.12
N LYS A 293 -19.43 52.40 8.10
CA LYS A 293 -18.60 53.42 8.76
C LYS A 293 -17.09 53.29 8.43
N ASP A 294 -16.77 53.26 7.13
CA ASP A 294 -15.40 53.13 6.59
C ASP A 294 -14.65 51.85 6.99
N LYS A 295 -15.37 50.80 7.41
CA LYS A 295 -14.81 49.47 7.64
C LYS A 295 -15.56 48.45 6.81
N ALA A 296 -14.81 47.64 6.06
CA ALA A 296 -15.36 46.48 5.36
C ALA A 296 -15.70 45.41 6.41
N VAL A 297 -17.00 45.14 6.59
CA VAL A 297 -17.52 44.12 7.49
C VAL A 297 -17.88 42.89 6.67
N GLU A 298 -17.37 41.73 7.11
CA GLU A 298 -17.66 40.42 6.49
C GLU A 298 -19.04 39.95 6.95
N ILE A 299 -19.99 39.83 6.01
CA ILE A 299 -21.34 39.33 6.28
C ILE A 299 -21.46 37.91 5.71
N PRO A 300 -21.70 36.88 6.54
CA PRO A 300 -21.83 35.52 6.05
C PRO A 300 -23.11 35.36 5.23
N VAL A 301 -22.97 34.94 3.97
CA VAL A 301 -24.05 34.71 3.01
C VAL A 301 -24.54 33.27 3.07
N LYS A 302 -23.61 32.31 3.20
CA LYS A 302 -23.94 30.87 3.28
C LYS A 302 -22.89 30.13 4.09
N LYS A 303 -23.33 29.25 4.99
CA LYS A 303 -22.44 28.36 5.75
C LYS A 303 -22.83 26.92 5.47
N LEU A 304 -21.85 26.12 5.06
CA LEU A 304 -22.05 24.73 4.70
C LEU A 304 -21.05 23.87 5.47
N ARG A 305 -21.54 22.80 6.10
CA ARG A 305 -20.71 21.85 6.83
C ARG A 305 -20.45 20.63 5.94
N TYR A 306 -19.21 20.17 5.94
CA TYR A 306 -18.81 18.96 5.24
C TYR A 306 -17.86 18.15 6.11
N ASP A 307 -18.12 16.86 6.23
CA ASP A 307 -17.21 15.95 6.89
C ASP A 307 -16.44 15.17 5.82
N VAL A 308 -15.12 15.21 5.87
CA VAL A 308 -14.24 14.44 5.01
C VAL A 308 -13.85 13.18 5.76
N LEU A 309 -14.29 12.02 5.25
CA LEU A 309 -14.13 10.74 5.92
C LEU A 309 -12.78 10.09 5.54
N GLN A 310 -12.27 9.24 6.41
CA GLN A 310 -10.92 8.64 6.32
C GLN A 310 -10.70 7.72 5.09
N ASP A 311 -11.79 7.35 4.42
CA ASP A 311 -11.83 6.43 3.28
C ASP A 311 -12.18 7.13 1.95
N GLU A 312 -12.43 8.44 1.95
CA GLU A 312 -12.73 9.21 0.74
C GLU A 312 -11.42 9.62 0.03
N VAL A 313 -11.29 9.35 -1.28
CA VAL A 313 -10.10 9.71 -2.08
C VAL A 313 -10.27 11.06 -2.78
N GLU A 314 -11.51 11.40 -3.14
CA GLU A 314 -11.91 12.68 -3.72
C GLU A 314 -13.36 12.96 -3.30
N LYS A 315 -13.64 14.21 -2.91
CA LYS A 315 -14.99 14.65 -2.55
C LYS A 315 -15.41 15.79 -3.45
N VAL A 316 -16.46 15.57 -4.22
CA VAL A 316 -17.06 16.57 -5.11
C VAL A 316 -18.29 17.13 -4.42
N ILE A 317 -18.31 18.44 -4.20
CA ILE A 317 -19.43 19.12 -3.54
C ILE A 317 -20.17 19.92 -4.61
N ASP A 318 -21.40 19.48 -4.92
CA ASP A 318 -22.35 20.22 -5.75
C ASP A 318 -23.14 21.20 -4.88
N LEU A 319 -23.02 22.49 -5.18
CA LEU A 319 -23.66 23.55 -4.41
C LEU A 319 -25.10 23.86 -4.86
N HIS A 320 -25.58 23.21 -5.93
CA HIS A 320 -26.91 23.40 -6.51
C HIS A 320 -27.97 22.51 -5.84
N SER A 321 -27.58 21.35 -5.29
CA SER A 321 -28.50 20.34 -4.73
C SER A 321 -28.77 20.48 -3.23
N ASN A 322 -28.04 21.34 -2.51
CA ASN A 322 -28.24 21.56 -1.08
C ASN A 322 -29.18 22.75 -0.85
N THR A 323 -30.48 22.48 -0.93
CA THR A 323 -31.53 23.34 -0.39
C THR A 323 -31.36 23.47 1.14
N SER A 324 -31.01 24.69 1.56
CA SER A 324 -31.29 25.37 2.84
C SER A 324 -31.36 24.56 4.16
N LEU A 325 -30.48 24.99 5.08
CA LEU A 325 -30.56 25.01 6.56
C LEU A 325 -31.46 23.99 7.28
#